data_AF-A0A2E5R6F6-F1
#
_entry.id   AF-A0A2E5R6F6-F1
#
_cell.length_a   1.000
_cell.length_b   1.000
_cell.length_c   1.000
_cell.angle_alpha   90.00
_cell.angle_beta   90.00
_cell.angle_gamma   90.00
#
_symmetry.space_group_name_H-M   'P 1'
#
loop_
_entity.id
_entity.type
_entity.pdbx_description
1 polymer ?
#
loop_
_entity_poly.entity_id
_entity_poly.type
_entity_poly.pdbx_seq_one_letter_code
_entity_poly.pdbx_strand_id
1 'polypeptide(L)'
;MSEFTCKECGKKYKREFYYKKHLKEKHGIDIDEEEEKDIRYTVADFFCGAGGFSEGFYQAGFEVVISVDNWKPAIETHDLNHPNCNAILMNILDLDTPEKIDQYIPDTDIIIGSPPCISFSNSNKSGKADKTLGIKLINQYLKIVLWKLNKGKCKYWIMENVPNSIDYIKDKYTWKELGLPGSGPDLKVPIKEKLLASDYGAPQDRIRAVCGNFPLPEITKKKLKIVDIFNMLGPPLNNTKDKFIDILYNKEITNITDHLYDTEIREIDWKKSKQLKTDHGYMGKMSFPDDTNRPSRTVMATMSSSTRESIIFNKEEEDNKYRTPTIRELSCFMGFPLEYQFSGNNDTTKHKQIGNAVCPPLAKALGISILKKDNINIKNPLERDIKQADYNLNGRKLKIKEISKKSIYSKYHLHVPYLKINQFRVELENLNSNIFKYKNITDIQKELTNNNIIFNKNDKKEFLTYKLLDIIDNPFEWNVLIHKGSGKKAKKCYITFNDLDKYLKDINLDEIKNKLPSIKIDPLQFQKANCRIETNYINPDNLLEKIKLLVEEYCNDTNLTDIIECKDLFNNDNIIIPKKIILAQYLIDYFLNKD
;
A
#
# COMPACT_ATOMS: atom_id res chain seq x y z
N MET A 1 0.15 35.55 -29.92
CA MET A 1 0.92 36.64 -29.28
C MET A 1 0.35 37.96 -29.77
N SER A 2 0.12 38.91 -28.88
CA SER A 2 -0.32 40.28 -29.23
C SER A 2 0.82 41.08 -29.86
N GLU A 3 0.49 41.92 -30.85
CA GLU A 3 1.40 42.95 -31.36
C GLU A 3 1.05 44.31 -30.74
N PHE A 4 2.04 44.92 -30.08
CA PHE A 4 1.89 46.23 -29.43
C PHE A 4 2.41 47.30 -30.39
N THR A 5 1.57 48.27 -30.76
CA THR A 5 1.96 49.35 -31.69
C THR A 5 2.10 50.65 -30.91
N CYS A 6 3.26 51.29 -30.99
CA CYS A 6 3.48 52.59 -30.39
C CYS A 6 2.69 53.66 -31.14
N LYS A 7 1.79 54.36 -30.44
CA LYS A 7 0.93 55.40 -31.02
C LYS A 7 1.74 56.60 -31.52
N GLU A 8 2.83 56.94 -30.83
CA GLU A 8 3.69 58.11 -31.13
C GLU A 8 4.59 57.92 -32.36
N CYS A 9 4.94 56.69 -32.72
CA CYS A 9 5.96 56.43 -33.76
C CYS A 9 5.63 55.27 -34.73
N GLY A 10 4.46 54.66 -34.60
CA GLY A 10 3.98 53.56 -35.46
C GLY A 10 4.73 52.23 -35.34
N LYS A 11 5.80 52.13 -34.54
CA LYS A 11 6.59 50.90 -34.41
C LYS A 11 5.81 49.79 -33.72
N LYS A 12 5.88 48.59 -34.30
CA LYS A 12 5.27 47.35 -33.78
C LYS A 12 6.28 46.52 -32.98
N TYR A 13 5.81 45.95 -31.88
CA TYR A 13 6.59 45.13 -30.95
C TYR A 13 5.84 43.82 -30.67
N LYS A 14 6.49 42.67 -30.91
CA LYS A 14 5.91 41.34 -30.68
C LYS A 14 6.00 40.85 -29.21
N ARG A 15 6.52 41.69 -28.32
CA ARG A 15 6.55 41.50 -26.87
C ARG A 15 6.40 42.85 -26.18
N GLU A 16 5.51 42.93 -25.21
CA GLU A 16 5.19 44.13 -24.44
C GLU A 16 6.42 44.77 -23.80
N PHE A 17 7.35 43.97 -23.28
CA PHE A 17 8.60 44.46 -22.67
C PHE A 17 9.39 45.40 -23.58
N TYR A 18 9.49 45.11 -24.88
CA TYR A 18 10.19 45.99 -25.82
C TYR A 18 9.41 47.27 -26.14
N TYR A 19 8.08 47.23 -26.00
CA TYR A 19 7.22 48.41 -26.13
C TYR A 19 7.30 49.31 -24.89
N LYS A 20 7.08 48.76 -23.68
CA LYS A 20 7.26 49.47 -22.39
C LYS A 20 8.68 50.08 -22.30
N LYS A 21 9.72 49.31 -22.69
CA LYS A 21 11.10 49.82 -22.79
C LYS A 21 11.26 50.97 -23.79
N HIS A 22 10.67 50.87 -24.99
CA HIS A 22 10.75 51.92 -26.01
C HIS A 22 10.06 53.22 -25.57
N LEU A 23 8.91 53.15 -24.89
CA LEU A 23 8.23 54.33 -24.34
C LEU A 23 9.13 55.09 -23.36
N LYS A 24 9.75 54.39 -22.40
CA LYS A 24 10.69 55.00 -21.45
C LYS A 24 11.93 55.58 -22.15
N GLU A 25 12.59 54.83 -23.04
CA GLU A 25 13.82 55.26 -23.71
C GLU A 25 13.66 56.34 -24.79
N LYS A 26 12.46 56.54 -25.35
CA LYS A 26 12.25 57.51 -26.46
C LYS A 26 11.19 58.57 -26.24
N HIS A 27 10.27 58.37 -25.29
CA HIS A 27 9.19 59.31 -25.03
C HIS A 27 9.20 59.82 -23.57
N GLY A 28 10.09 59.30 -22.71
CA GLY A 28 10.19 59.70 -21.31
C GLY A 28 8.97 59.30 -20.47
N ILE A 29 8.08 58.49 -21.03
CA ILE A 29 6.88 58.00 -20.35
C ILE A 29 7.31 56.86 -19.45
N ASP A 30 7.42 57.13 -18.16
CA ASP A 30 7.27 56.09 -17.15
C ASP A 30 5.79 55.68 -17.05
N ILE A 31 5.57 54.39 -16.84
CA ILE A 31 4.27 53.81 -16.56
C ILE A 31 4.36 53.41 -15.09
N ASP A 32 3.57 54.07 -14.25
CA ASP A 32 3.81 54.16 -12.80
C ASP A 32 3.94 52.81 -12.07
N GLU A 33 4.68 52.84 -10.96
CA GLU A 33 5.11 51.67 -10.19
C GLU A 33 3.99 51.03 -9.34
N GLU A 34 2.93 50.51 -9.97
CA GLU A 34 1.99 49.60 -9.29
C GLU A 34 1.55 48.36 -10.11
N GLU A 35 2.33 47.99 -11.14
CA GLU A 35 2.48 46.57 -11.49
C GLU A 35 3.49 45.91 -10.53
N GLU A 36 3.07 45.56 -9.30
CA GLU A 36 3.76 44.51 -8.53
C GLU A 36 3.68 43.23 -9.36
N LYS A 37 4.71 42.99 -10.20
CA LYS A 37 4.74 41.84 -11.11
C LYS A 37 4.39 40.59 -10.34
N ASP A 38 3.55 39.74 -10.92
CA ASP A 38 3.19 38.46 -10.32
C ASP A 38 4.36 37.46 -10.40
N ILE A 39 5.47 37.80 -9.73
CA ILE A 39 6.65 36.97 -9.55
C ILE A 39 6.21 35.82 -8.67
N ARG A 40 6.12 34.65 -9.30
CA ARG A 40 5.95 33.36 -8.67
C ARG A 40 7.25 32.60 -8.81
N TYR A 41 7.59 31.83 -7.80
CA TYR A 41 8.74 30.94 -7.88
C TYR A 41 8.40 29.75 -8.78
N THR A 42 9.31 29.47 -9.71
CA THR A 42 9.15 28.42 -10.73
C THR A 42 9.72 27.09 -10.23
N VAL A 43 8.98 26.00 -10.45
CA VAL A 43 9.27 24.68 -9.88
C VAL A 43 9.42 23.62 -10.97
N ALA A 44 10.43 22.75 -10.82
CA ALA A 44 10.59 21.52 -11.57
C ALA A 44 10.36 20.29 -10.66
N ASP A 45 9.43 19.40 -11.03
CA ASP A 45 9.07 18.19 -10.25
C ASP A 45 9.56 16.90 -10.94
N PHE A 46 10.44 16.15 -10.28
CA PHE A 46 11.03 14.91 -10.80
C PHE A 46 10.49 13.67 -10.09
N PHE A 47 10.13 12.63 -10.85
CA PHE A 47 9.29 11.54 -10.36
C PHE A 47 7.97 12.07 -9.80
N CYS A 48 7.37 13.04 -10.50
CA CYS A 48 6.17 13.76 -10.09
C CYS A 48 4.96 12.83 -9.88
N GLY A 49 4.99 11.64 -10.50
CA GLY A 49 3.88 10.71 -10.54
C GLY A 49 2.60 11.42 -11.00
N ALA A 50 1.52 11.21 -10.25
CA ALA A 50 0.23 11.85 -10.47
C ALA A 50 0.13 13.24 -9.77
N GLY A 51 1.20 14.03 -9.81
CA GLY A 51 1.22 15.44 -9.41
C GLY A 51 1.09 15.75 -7.91
N GLY A 52 1.27 14.78 -7.00
CA GLY A 52 1.08 15.03 -5.56
C GLY A 52 2.07 16.02 -4.91
N PHE A 53 3.28 16.16 -5.46
CA PHE A 53 4.27 17.14 -5.00
C PHE A 53 4.02 18.50 -5.68
N SER A 54 3.88 18.49 -7.02
CA SER A 54 3.38 19.60 -7.85
C SER A 54 2.16 20.32 -7.25
N GLU A 55 1.09 19.59 -6.90
CA GLU A 55 -0.16 20.15 -6.37
C GLU A 55 0.05 20.92 -5.08
N GLY A 56 0.91 20.44 -4.17
CA GLY A 56 1.21 21.19 -2.95
C GLY A 56 1.91 22.51 -3.21
N PHE A 57 2.91 22.53 -4.10
CA PHE A 57 3.61 23.75 -4.48
C PHE A 57 2.70 24.73 -5.24
N TYR A 58 1.93 24.25 -6.21
CA TYR A 58 0.90 25.02 -6.90
C TYR A 58 -0.12 25.62 -5.90
N GLN A 59 -0.59 24.84 -4.92
CA GLN A 59 -1.49 25.31 -3.84
C GLN A 59 -0.83 26.25 -2.83
N ALA A 60 0.50 26.41 -2.86
CA ALA A 60 1.25 27.44 -2.13
C ALA A 60 1.51 28.70 -2.97
N GLY A 61 1.01 28.77 -4.20
CA GLY A 61 1.11 29.92 -5.10
C GLY A 61 2.24 29.86 -6.13
N PHE A 62 3.01 28.76 -6.19
CA PHE A 62 4.14 28.57 -7.10
C PHE A 62 3.68 28.22 -8.53
N GLU A 63 4.55 28.46 -9.50
CA GLU A 63 4.35 28.03 -10.89
C GLU A 63 5.12 26.72 -11.14
N VAL A 64 4.41 25.60 -11.32
CA VAL A 64 5.04 24.34 -11.73
C VAL A 64 5.19 24.36 -13.25
N VAL A 65 6.42 24.59 -13.72
CA VAL A 65 6.70 24.83 -15.16
C VAL A 65 7.05 23.55 -15.91
N ILE A 66 7.59 22.55 -15.21
CA ILE A 66 7.97 21.25 -15.78
C ILE A 66 7.76 20.14 -14.76
N SER A 67 7.37 18.96 -15.26
CA SER A 67 7.24 17.74 -14.45
C SER A 67 7.70 16.52 -15.25
N VAL A 68 8.40 15.57 -14.62
CA VAL A 68 9.05 14.45 -15.31
C VAL A 68 8.78 13.13 -14.58
N ASP A 69 8.20 12.16 -15.30
CA ASP A 69 7.99 10.79 -14.83
C ASP A 69 8.05 9.80 -16.02
N ASN A 70 8.27 8.51 -15.74
CA ASN A 70 8.32 7.47 -16.78
C ASN A 70 7.03 6.63 -16.88
N TRP A 71 6.03 6.89 -16.04
CA TRP A 71 4.78 6.13 -15.99
C TRP A 71 3.62 6.87 -16.68
N LYS A 72 3.33 6.51 -17.93
CA LYS A 72 2.34 7.20 -18.80
C LYS A 72 0.99 7.56 -18.14
N PRO A 73 0.28 6.67 -17.40
CA PRO A 73 -0.96 7.04 -16.70
C PRO A 73 -0.81 8.15 -15.65
N ALA A 74 0.37 8.26 -15.05
CA ALA A 74 0.67 9.29 -14.06
C ALA A 74 0.90 10.65 -14.73
N ILE A 75 1.59 10.70 -15.87
CA ILE A 75 1.69 11.88 -16.74
C ILE A 75 0.30 12.28 -17.28
N GLU A 76 -0.50 11.31 -17.78
CA GLU A 76 -1.88 11.56 -18.21
C GLU A 76 -2.77 12.13 -17.10
N THR A 77 -2.50 11.79 -15.83
CA THR A 77 -3.16 12.41 -14.67
C THR A 77 -2.57 13.79 -14.35
N HIS A 78 -1.26 13.98 -14.49
CA HIS A 78 -0.60 15.26 -14.26
C HIS A 78 -1.12 16.32 -15.24
N ASP A 79 -1.13 16.02 -16.55
CA ASP A 79 -1.62 16.91 -17.62
C ASP A 79 -3.07 17.38 -17.43
N LEU A 80 -3.96 16.49 -16.92
CA LEU A 80 -5.36 16.83 -16.66
C LEU A 80 -5.51 17.89 -15.56
N ASN A 81 -4.61 17.89 -14.57
CA ASN A 81 -4.70 18.73 -13.37
C ASN A 81 -3.69 19.88 -13.36
N HIS A 82 -2.66 19.85 -14.20
CA HIS A 82 -1.66 20.89 -14.36
C HIS A 82 -1.49 21.26 -15.84
N PRO A 83 -2.56 21.66 -16.56
CA PRO A 83 -2.53 21.90 -18.02
C PRO A 83 -1.61 23.05 -18.46
N ASN A 84 -1.11 23.85 -17.52
CA ASN A 84 -0.14 24.93 -17.75
C ASN A 84 1.33 24.47 -17.52
N CYS A 85 1.55 23.24 -17.03
CA CYS A 85 2.87 22.64 -16.82
C CYS A 85 3.28 21.82 -18.05
N ASN A 86 4.57 21.83 -18.39
CA ASN A 86 5.13 20.88 -19.36
C ASN A 86 5.41 19.53 -18.68
N ALA A 87 4.44 18.61 -18.68
CA ALA A 87 4.66 17.24 -18.20
C ALA A 87 5.33 16.38 -19.29
N ILE A 88 6.47 15.76 -18.97
CA ILE A 88 7.28 14.98 -19.91
C ILE A 88 7.31 13.51 -19.49
N LEU A 89 6.79 12.64 -20.35
CA LEU A 89 6.96 11.19 -20.25
C LEU A 89 8.39 10.80 -20.67
N MET A 90 9.30 10.69 -19.69
CA MET A 90 10.73 10.45 -19.91
C MET A 90 11.36 9.68 -18.76
N ASN A 91 12.32 8.81 -19.08
CA ASN A 91 13.17 8.20 -18.07
C ASN A 91 14.27 9.18 -17.66
N ILE A 92 14.31 9.57 -16.38
CA ILE A 92 15.25 10.57 -15.86
C ILE A 92 16.73 10.23 -16.11
N LEU A 93 17.07 8.93 -16.27
CA LEU A 93 18.42 8.46 -16.59
C LEU A 93 18.87 8.86 -18.01
N ASP A 94 17.93 9.23 -18.89
CA ASP A 94 18.22 9.64 -20.26
C ASP A 94 18.83 11.06 -20.30
N LEU A 95 18.66 11.85 -19.22
CA LEU A 95 19.28 13.16 -18.97
C LEU A 95 20.73 13.02 -18.46
N ASP A 96 21.50 12.08 -19.02
CA ASP A 96 22.84 11.70 -18.56
C ASP A 96 23.94 12.76 -18.78
N THR A 97 23.73 13.75 -19.66
CA THR A 97 24.68 14.87 -19.89
C THR A 97 24.10 16.24 -19.54
N PRO A 98 24.93 17.24 -19.16
CA PRO A 98 24.48 18.60 -18.89
C PRO A 98 23.72 19.26 -20.04
N GLU A 99 24.09 18.95 -21.28
CA GLU A 99 23.48 19.50 -22.49
C GLU A 99 22.04 19.01 -22.64
N LYS A 100 21.78 17.72 -22.34
CA LYS A 100 20.41 17.18 -22.28
C LYS A 100 19.63 17.77 -21.11
N ILE A 101 20.25 17.94 -19.95
CA ILE A 101 19.61 18.57 -18.79
C ILE A 101 19.18 19.99 -19.15
N ASP A 102 20.01 20.78 -19.84
CA ASP A 102 19.65 22.14 -20.26
C ASP A 102 18.69 22.18 -21.47
N GLN A 103 18.70 21.16 -22.34
CA GLN A 103 17.75 21.03 -23.45
C GLN A 103 16.31 20.81 -22.96
N TYR A 104 16.12 19.91 -21.98
CA TYR A 104 14.78 19.52 -21.53
C TYR A 104 14.31 20.24 -20.27
N ILE A 105 15.21 20.60 -19.35
CA ILE A 105 14.85 21.18 -18.06
C ILE A 105 15.15 22.69 -18.07
N PRO A 106 14.14 23.58 -18.01
CA PRO A 106 14.37 25.01 -17.84
C PRO A 106 14.97 25.31 -16.47
N ASP A 107 15.72 26.41 -16.38
CA ASP A 107 16.22 26.91 -15.10
C ASP A 107 15.04 27.38 -14.23
N THR A 108 14.94 26.82 -13.03
CA THR A 108 13.84 26.98 -12.07
C THR A 108 14.36 27.50 -10.74
N ASP A 109 13.49 28.07 -9.91
CA ASP A 109 13.85 28.60 -8.59
C ASP A 109 13.91 27.47 -7.53
N ILE A 110 13.14 26.39 -7.72
CA ILE A 110 13.12 25.20 -6.85
C ILE A 110 13.09 23.92 -7.71
N ILE A 111 13.84 22.91 -7.26
CA ILE A 111 13.74 21.53 -7.77
C ILE A 111 13.19 20.61 -6.68
N ILE A 112 12.08 19.93 -6.97
CA ILE A 112 11.48 18.92 -6.08
C ILE A 112 11.51 17.54 -6.74
N GLY A 113 11.43 16.48 -5.95
CA GLY A 113 11.18 15.16 -6.50
C GLY A 113 11.10 13.99 -5.52
N SER A 114 10.49 12.90 -5.96
CA SER A 114 10.17 11.70 -5.14
C SER A 114 10.74 10.39 -5.74
N PRO A 115 12.08 10.20 -5.77
CA PRO A 115 12.72 9.03 -6.38
C PRO A 115 12.24 7.69 -5.80
N PRO A 116 11.88 6.70 -6.65
CA PRO A 116 11.20 5.49 -6.20
C PRO A 116 12.09 4.62 -5.31
N CYS A 117 11.58 4.28 -4.12
CA CYS A 117 12.33 3.54 -3.10
C CYS A 117 12.43 2.02 -3.38
N ILE A 118 13.14 1.67 -4.45
CA ILE A 118 13.43 0.28 -4.85
C ILE A 118 14.29 -0.42 -3.78
N SER A 119 15.23 0.31 -3.18
CA SER A 119 16.33 -0.26 -2.38
C SER A 119 16.08 -0.37 -0.86
N PHE A 120 15.23 0.50 -0.30
CA PHE A 120 15.10 0.70 1.16
C PHE A 120 13.68 0.47 1.71
N SER A 121 12.71 0.10 0.85
CA SER A 121 11.33 -0.16 1.27
C SER A 121 11.18 -1.53 1.95
N ASN A 122 10.75 -1.51 3.23
CA ASN A 122 10.57 -2.72 4.06
C ASN A 122 9.63 -3.78 3.44
N SER A 123 8.72 -3.36 2.55
CA SER A 123 7.74 -4.18 1.84
C SER A 123 8.37 -5.16 0.84
N ASN A 124 9.52 -4.83 0.26
CA ASN A 124 10.12 -5.58 -0.85
C ASN A 124 11.15 -6.66 -0.42
N LYS A 125 10.88 -7.37 0.69
CA LYS A 125 11.73 -8.49 1.20
C LYS A 125 11.70 -9.78 0.35
N SER A 126 11.21 -9.67 -0.89
CA SER A 126 11.09 -10.73 -1.90
C SER A 126 12.25 -10.75 -2.92
N GLY A 127 13.40 -10.14 -2.58
CA GLY A 127 14.71 -10.52 -3.12
C GLY A 127 15.03 -10.24 -4.60
N LYS A 128 14.09 -9.68 -5.39
CA LYS A 128 14.27 -9.38 -6.83
C LYS A 128 14.42 -7.90 -7.17
N ALA A 129 14.36 -6.99 -6.19
CA ALA A 129 14.53 -5.56 -6.43
C ALA A 129 16.02 -5.23 -6.59
N ASP A 130 16.43 -4.75 -7.76
CA ASP A 130 17.81 -4.28 -7.99
C ASP A 130 18.06 -3.00 -7.19
N LYS A 131 18.86 -3.13 -6.12
CA LYS A 131 19.25 -2.01 -5.27
C LYS A 131 20.11 -0.96 -5.99
N THR A 132 20.79 -1.33 -7.08
CA THR A 132 21.62 -0.39 -7.85
C THR A 132 20.76 0.60 -8.62
N LEU A 133 19.60 0.18 -9.14
CA LEU A 133 18.69 1.06 -9.88
C LEU A 133 18.13 2.18 -8.99
N GLY A 134 17.68 1.87 -7.77
CA GLY A 134 17.22 2.91 -6.83
C GLY A 134 18.29 3.95 -6.49
N ILE A 135 19.55 3.52 -6.34
CA ILE A 135 20.68 4.42 -6.08
C ILE A 135 21.02 5.25 -7.34
N LYS A 136 21.02 4.64 -8.53
CA LYS A 136 21.21 5.36 -9.81
C LYS A 136 20.18 6.48 -10.00
N LEU A 137 18.91 6.21 -9.70
CA LEU A 137 17.83 7.20 -9.83
C LEU A 137 17.97 8.37 -8.83
N ILE A 138 18.39 8.10 -7.59
CA ILE A 138 18.71 9.14 -6.59
C ILE A 138 19.92 9.97 -7.06
N ASN A 139 21.02 9.32 -7.46
CA ASN A 139 22.22 10.03 -7.93
C ASN A 139 21.94 10.87 -9.18
N GLN A 140 21.09 10.40 -10.09
CA GLN A 140 20.69 11.15 -11.28
C GLN A 140 19.86 12.40 -10.94
N TYR A 141 18.96 12.31 -9.96
CA TYR A 141 18.25 13.49 -9.44
C TYR A 141 19.22 14.49 -8.80
N LEU A 142 20.13 14.03 -7.93
CA LEU A 142 21.13 14.87 -7.27
C LEU A 142 22.10 15.52 -8.28
N LYS A 143 22.42 14.85 -9.39
CA LYS A 143 23.18 15.39 -10.53
C LYS A 143 22.47 16.57 -11.18
N ILE A 144 21.17 16.44 -11.49
CA ILE A 144 20.35 17.50 -12.08
C ILE A 144 20.26 18.69 -11.12
N VAL A 145 20.01 18.43 -9.84
CA VAL A 145 20.00 19.44 -8.77
C VAL A 145 21.33 20.20 -8.72
N LEU A 146 22.47 19.52 -8.60
CA LEU A 146 23.78 20.18 -8.51
C LEU A 146 24.11 21.00 -9.76
N TRP A 147 23.78 20.49 -10.95
CA TRP A 147 23.97 21.23 -12.19
C TRP A 147 23.14 22.53 -12.23
N LYS A 148 21.84 22.46 -11.91
CA LYS A 148 20.93 23.62 -11.94
C LYS A 148 21.16 24.62 -10.80
N LEU A 149 21.62 24.17 -9.63
CA LEU A 149 22.14 25.07 -8.59
C LEU A 149 23.36 25.86 -9.08
N ASN A 150 24.28 25.20 -9.80
CA ASN A 150 25.47 25.84 -10.36
C ASN A 150 25.18 26.80 -11.53
N LYS A 151 23.95 26.82 -12.06
CA LYS A 151 23.44 27.87 -12.99
C LYS A 151 23.02 29.16 -12.28
N GLY A 152 22.83 29.13 -10.95
CA GLY A 152 22.58 30.31 -10.12
C GLY A 152 21.12 30.77 -9.99
N LYS A 153 20.17 30.26 -10.78
CA LYS A 153 18.74 30.55 -10.56
C LYS A 153 18.13 29.70 -9.44
N CYS A 154 18.46 28.40 -9.39
CA CYS A 154 17.88 27.49 -8.41
C CYS A 154 18.39 27.84 -7.00
N LYS A 155 17.45 28.01 -6.06
CA LYS A 155 17.69 28.47 -4.68
C LYS A 155 17.53 27.33 -3.68
N TYR A 156 16.53 26.48 -3.91
CA TYR A 156 16.10 25.43 -2.98
C TYR A 156 15.90 24.09 -3.70
N TRP A 157 16.14 22.98 -3.00
CA TRP A 157 15.73 21.67 -3.50
C TRP A 157 15.23 20.75 -2.39
N ILE A 158 14.26 19.89 -2.72
CA ILE A 158 13.63 18.96 -1.77
C ILE A 158 13.47 17.58 -2.42
N MET A 159 14.13 16.56 -1.86
CA MET A 159 13.89 15.17 -2.19
C MET A 159 12.97 14.52 -1.14
N GLU A 160 11.83 13.98 -1.57
CA GLU A 160 10.97 13.10 -0.76
C GLU A 160 11.42 11.64 -0.86
N ASN A 161 11.24 10.89 0.23
CA ASN A 161 11.33 9.44 0.18
C ASN A 161 10.64 8.74 1.37
N VAL A 162 10.72 7.41 1.43
CA VAL A 162 10.25 6.64 2.59
C VAL A 162 11.10 6.91 3.85
N PRO A 163 10.56 6.79 5.07
CA PRO A 163 11.25 7.19 6.32
C PRO A 163 12.61 6.51 6.62
N ASN A 164 12.93 5.40 5.96
CA ASN A 164 14.17 4.64 6.13
C ASN A 164 15.21 4.90 5.03
N SER A 165 14.93 5.77 4.04
CA SER A 165 15.96 6.16 3.06
C SER A 165 17.01 7.08 3.68
N ILE A 166 16.63 7.84 4.71
CA ILE A 166 17.39 8.98 5.21
C ILE A 166 18.76 8.55 5.76
N ASP A 167 18.80 7.36 6.33
CA ASP A 167 19.97 6.69 6.89
C ASP A 167 21.01 6.32 5.78
N TYR A 168 20.65 6.48 4.50
CA TYR A 168 21.48 6.25 3.32
C TYR A 168 21.83 7.55 2.54
N ILE A 169 21.34 8.71 2.98
CA ILE A 169 21.62 10.01 2.32
C ILE A 169 22.85 10.65 2.96
N LYS A 170 23.87 10.92 2.14
CA LYS A 170 25.11 11.58 2.58
C LYS A 170 24.87 13.05 2.95
N ASP A 171 25.73 13.60 3.80
CA ASP A 171 25.73 15.04 4.11
C ASP A 171 26.19 15.90 2.93
N LYS A 172 26.97 15.29 2.02
CA LYS A 172 27.36 15.88 0.74
C LYS A 172 27.61 14.83 -0.35
N TYR A 173 27.46 15.26 -1.60
CA TYR A 173 27.80 14.52 -2.81
C TYR A 173 28.74 15.37 -3.68
N THR A 174 29.83 14.80 -4.19
CA THR A 174 30.83 15.58 -4.94
C THR A 174 30.48 15.70 -6.43
N TRP A 175 30.94 16.78 -7.08
CA TRP A 175 30.78 17.00 -8.52
C TRP A 175 31.20 15.78 -9.37
N LYS A 176 32.34 15.17 -9.00
CA LYS A 176 32.88 13.97 -9.64
C LYS A 176 32.10 12.70 -9.30
N GLU A 177 31.58 12.56 -8.08
CA GLU A 177 30.73 11.42 -7.69
C GLU A 177 29.42 11.39 -8.48
N LEU A 178 28.82 12.56 -8.73
CA LEU A 178 27.60 12.70 -9.52
C LEU A 178 27.86 12.67 -11.04
N GLY A 179 29.10 12.44 -11.47
CA GLY A 179 29.44 12.30 -12.89
C GLY A 179 29.14 13.56 -13.72
N LEU A 180 29.43 14.74 -13.18
CA LEU A 180 29.44 16.00 -13.93
C LEU A 180 30.83 16.26 -14.52
N PRO A 181 30.93 16.87 -15.72
CA PRO A 181 32.21 17.13 -16.38
C PRO A 181 32.99 18.28 -15.71
N GLY A 182 34.32 18.25 -15.80
CA GLY A 182 35.19 19.28 -15.24
C GLY A 182 35.21 19.29 -13.70
N SER A 183 35.20 20.49 -13.12
CA SER A 183 35.18 20.73 -11.67
C SER A 183 34.09 21.72 -11.28
N GLY A 184 33.57 21.57 -10.06
CA GLY A 184 32.51 22.40 -9.50
C GLY A 184 32.27 22.07 -8.03
N PRO A 185 31.28 22.69 -7.38
CA PRO A 185 31.03 22.57 -5.94
C PRO A 185 30.51 21.18 -5.53
N ASP A 186 30.64 20.87 -4.24
CA ASP A 186 29.93 19.74 -3.61
C ASP A 186 28.47 20.12 -3.34
N LEU A 187 27.53 19.24 -3.68
CA LEU A 187 26.14 19.34 -3.25
C LEU A 187 26.03 19.04 -1.76
N LYS A 188 25.61 20.00 -0.94
CA LYS A 188 25.36 19.82 0.50
C LYS A 188 23.90 19.44 0.75
N VAL A 189 23.67 18.59 1.76
CA VAL A 189 22.33 18.15 2.19
C VAL A 189 22.10 18.58 3.66
N PRO A 190 21.85 19.89 3.92
CA PRO A 190 21.80 20.42 5.28
C PRO A 190 20.57 19.98 6.09
N ILE A 191 19.44 19.67 5.42
CA ILE A 191 18.22 19.17 6.08
C ILE A 191 18.01 17.69 5.75
N LYS A 192 17.66 16.91 6.77
CA LYS A 192 17.29 15.48 6.68
C LYS A 192 16.27 15.15 7.78
N GLU A 193 14.98 15.36 7.51
CA GLU A 193 13.92 15.17 8.52
C GLU A 193 12.88 14.10 8.17
N LYS A 194 12.14 13.63 9.19
CA LYS A 194 11.03 12.67 9.05
C LYS A 194 9.69 13.35 9.42
N LEU A 195 8.97 13.84 8.41
CA LEU A 195 7.73 14.59 8.57
C LEU A 195 6.49 13.69 8.46
N LEU A 196 5.49 13.93 9.32
CA LEU A 196 4.20 13.23 9.34
C LEU A 196 3.12 14.10 8.68
N ALA A 197 2.54 13.64 7.56
CA ALA A 197 1.64 14.49 6.75
C ALA A 197 0.42 15.06 7.52
N SER A 198 -0.08 14.37 8.55
CA SER A 198 -1.19 14.85 9.38
C SER A 198 -0.82 16.00 10.32
N ASP A 199 0.47 16.24 10.58
CA ASP A 199 0.95 17.48 11.23
C ASP A 199 0.83 18.70 10.30
N TYR A 200 0.63 18.47 8.99
CA TYR A 200 0.55 19.51 7.95
C TYR A 200 -0.82 19.54 7.26
N GLY A 201 -1.88 19.15 7.99
CA GLY A 201 -3.27 19.22 7.56
C GLY A 201 -3.76 18.05 6.70
N ALA A 202 -2.91 17.11 6.26
CA ALA A 202 -3.37 15.96 5.49
C ALA A 202 -4.27 15.03 6.35
N PRO A 203 -5.39 14.50 5.83
CA PRO A 203 -6.24 13.54 6.56
C PRO A 203 -5.63 12.13 6.71
N GLN A 204 -4.31 12.02 6.85
CA GLN A 204 -3.56 10.75 6.84
C GLN A 204 -2.26 10.77 7.65
N ASP A 205 -2.09 9.76 8.50
CA ASP A 205 -0.82 9.44 9.14
C ASP A 205 0.11 8.75 8.13
N ARG A 206 0.85 9.58 7.39
CA ARG A 206 1.87 9.23 6.38
C ARG A 206 3.19 9.89 6.75
N ILE A 207 4.13 9.13 7.31
CA ILE A 207 5.50 9.62 7.57
C ILE A 207 6.31 9.54 6.27
N ARG A 208 7.13 10.57 6.01
CA ARG A 208 8.10 10.64 4.91
C ARG A 208 9.43 11.24 5.34
N ALA A 209 10.50 10.75 4.74
CA ALA A 209 11.80 11.40 4.81
C ALA A 209 11.81 12.56 3.79
N VAL A 210 12.32 13.71 4.19
CA VAL A 210 12.60 14.85 3.30
C VAL A 210 14.03 15.33 3.52
N CYS A 211 14.76 15.59 2.45
CA CYS A 211 16.13 16.10 2.54
C CYS A 211 16.51 17.03 1.39
N GLY A 212 17.40 17.98 1.66
CA GLY A 212 17.82 19.00 0.71
C GLY A 212 18.21 20.31 1.39
N ASN A 213 18.08 21.44 0.69
CA ASN A 213 18.14 22.77 1.31
C ASN A 213 16.77 23.45 1.20
N PHE A 214 16.11 23.64 2.34
CA PHE A 214 14.83 24.34 2.48
C PHE A 214 14.59 24.66 3.98
N PRO A 215 13.81 25.70 4.30
CA PRO A 215 13.32 25.93 5.67
C PRO A 215 12.28 24.88 6.07
N LEU A 216 12.36 24.35 7.30
CA LEU A 216 11.39 23.38 7.80
C LEU A 216 9.99 24.01 7.98
N PRO A 217 8.90 23.26 7.69
CA PRO A 217 7.54 23.76 7.79
C PRO A 217 6.98 23.69 9.23
N GLU A 218 6.14 24.68 9.57
CA GLU A 218 5.42 24.78 10.84
C GLU A 218 4.30 23.73 10.97
N ILE A 219 4.16 23.15 12.17
CA ILE A 219 3.11 22.15 12.46
C ILE A 219 1.75 22.84 12.67
N THR A 220 0.71 22.29 12.03
CA THR A 220 -0.68 22.72 12.16
C THR A 220 -1.32 22.22 13.45
N LYS A 221 -2.19 23.04 14.07
CA LYS A 221 -2.79 22.74 15.39
C LYS A 221 -3.97 21.74 15.35
N LYS A 222 -4.57 21.49 14.17
CA LYS A 222 -5.74 20.61 14.01
C LYS A 222 -5.45 19.57 12.93
N LYS A 223 -5.54 18.29 13.30
CA LYS A 223 -5.52 17.17 12.36
C LYS A 223 -6.92 16.89 11.83
N LEU A 224 -7.03 16.67 10.51
CA LEU A 224 -8.27 16.20 9.89
C LEU A 224 -8.43 14.68 10.07
N LYS A 225 -9.68 14.26 10.26
CA LYS A 225 -10.09 12.87 10.51
C LYS A 225 -10.78 12.28 9.29
N ILE A 226 -10.86 10.94 9.22
CA ILE A 226 -11.68 10.25 8.21
C ILE A 226 -13.14 10.74 8.27
N VAL A 227 -13.70 10.94 9.47
CA VAL A 227 -15.08 11.43 9.63
C VAL A 227 -15.29 12.83 9.05
N ASP A 228 -14.28 13.71 9.04
CA ASP A 228 -14.39 15.02 8.38
C ASP A 228 -14.55 14.85 6.85
N ILE A 229 -13.86 13.86 6.26
CA ILE A 229 -13.92 13.53 4.83
C ILE A 229 -15.24 12.83 4.48
N PHE A 230 -15.77 11.98 5.35
CA PHE A 230 -17.11 11.38 5.18
C PHE A 230 -18.22 12.44 5.32
N ASN A 231 -18.09 13.39 6.24
CA ASN A 231 -19.04 14.51 6.36
C ASN A 231 -18.97 15.43 5.12
N MET A 232 -17.80 15.61 4.52
CA MET A 232 -17.62 16.32 3.25
C MET A 232 -18.27 15.59 2.08
N LEU A 233 -17.94 14.33 1.84
CA LEU A 233 -18.37 13.57 0.66
C LEU A 233 -19.79 12.99 0.76
N GLY A 234 -20.25 12.62 1.96
CA GLY A 234 -21.44 11.80 2.15
C GLY A 234 -21.18 10.29 1.93
N PRO A 235 -22.23 9.45 1.94
CA PRO A 235 -22.13 8.01 1.71
C PRO A 235 -21.94 7.68 0.21
N PRO A 236 -21.17 6.66 -0.18
CA PRO A 236 -21.01 6.30 -1.61
C PRO A 236 -22.29 5.85 -2.33
N LEU A 237 -23.23 5.20 -1.65
CA LEU A 237 -24.38 4.55 -2.31
C LEU A 237 -25.68 5.35 -2.20
N ASN A 238 -26.01 5.84 -1.01
CA ASN A 238 -27.27 6.52 -0.72
C ASN A 238 -27.08 8.04 -0.59
N ASN A 239 -26.25 8.62 -1.47
CA ASN A 239 -25.90 10.04 -1.41
C ASN A 239 -27.01 10.91 -2.00
N THR A 240 -27.34 12.00 -1.31
CA THR A 240 -28.34 13.00 -1.73
C THR A 240 -27.72 14.40 -1.88
N LYS A 241 -26.38 14.51 -1.93
CA LYS A 241 -25.68 15.77 -2.15
C LYS A 241 -25.47 16.08 -3.63
N ASP A 242 -26.00 17.21 -4.07
CA ASP A 242 -25.69 17.83 -5.37
C ASP A 242 -24.44 18.74 -5.32
N LYS A 243 -23.91 19.01 -4.11
CA LYS A 243 -22.82 19.95 -3.84
C LYS A 243 -21.87 19.43 -2.75
N PHE A 244 -20.58 19.61 -2.98
CA PHE A 244 -19.49 19.22 -2.09
C PHE A 244 -18.58 20.42 -1.86
N ILE A 245 -18.31 20.79 -0.61
CA ILE A 245 -17.39 21.89 -0.26
C ILE A 245 -16.08 21.28 0.22
N ASP A 246 -14.98 21.59 -0.46
CA ASP A 246 -13.66 21.09 -0.12
C ASP A 246 -13.16 21.69 1.21
N ILE A 247 -12.94 20.85 2.23
CA ILE A 247 -12.56 21.31 3.58
C ILE A 247 -11.08 21.72 3.71
N LEU A 248 -10.25 21.47 2.70
CA LEU A 248 -8.84 21.88 2.63
C LEU A 248 -8.65 23.13 1.77
N TYR A 249 -9.44 23.27 0.71
CA TYR A 249 -9.27 24.30 -0.32
C TYR A 249 -10.45 25.28 -0.44
N ASN A 250 -11.51 25.10 0.36
CA ASN A 250 -12.71 25.95 0.43
C ASN A 250 -13.36 26.24 -0.93
N LYS A 251 -13.44 25.21 -1.79
CA LYS A 251 -13.99 25.27 -3.14
C LYS A 251 -15.24 24.41 -3.25
N GLU A 252 -16.32 24.96 -3.81
CA GLU A 252 -17.54 24.20 -4.09
C GLU A 252 -17.38 23.42 -5.41
N ILE A 253 -17.74 22.15 -5.41
CA ILE A 253 -17.75 21.23 -6.55
C ILE A 253 -19.12 20.55 -6.62
N THR A 254 -19.71 20.46 -7.81
CA THR A 254 -20.95 19.69 -8.07
C THR A 254 -20.65 18.30 -8.64
N ASN A 255 -19.70 18.20 -9.57
CA ASN A 255 -19.48 17.01 -10.39
C ASN A 255 -18.28 16.18 -9.92
N ILE A 256 -18.50 15.24 -9.00
CA ILE A 256 -17.51 14.18 -8.68
C ILE A 256 -17.77 12.92 -9.50
N THR A 257 -16.72 12.26 -10.00
CA THR A 257 -16.81 11.14 -10.98
C THR A 257 -16.36 9.79 -10.42
N ASP A 258 -15.91 9.73 -9.17
CA ASP A 258 -15.18 8.60 -8.60
C ASP A 258 -15.47 8.36 -7.11
N HIS A 259 -16.72 8.62 -6.72
CA HIS A 259 -17.22 8.39 -5.35
C HIS A 259 -18.48 7.54 -5.29
N LEU A 260 -19.46 7.74 -6.18
CA LEU A 260 -20.83 7.24 -5.97
C LEU A 260 -21.01 5.79 -6.47
N TYR A 261 -20.23 4.84 -5.96
CA TYR A 261 -20.16 3.47 -6.49
C TYR A 261 -19.85 2.41 -5.43
N ASP A 262 -20.22 1.14 -5.70
CA ASP A 262 -20.13 0.07 -4.70
C ASP A 262 -18.72 -0.51 -4.59
N THR A 263 -18.14 -0.39 -3.39
CA THR A 263 -16.83 -0.96 -3.00
C THR A 263 -16.95 -2.10 -1.99
N GLU A 264 -18.11 -2.77 -1.88
CA GLU A 264 -18.33 -3.96 -1.03
C GLU A 264 -17.24 -5.02 -1.27
N ILE A 265 -16.65 -5.49 -0.17
CA ILE A 265 -15.60 -6.51 -0.19
C ILE A 265 -16.13 -7.88 0.21
N ARG A 266 -15.65 -8.90 -0.51
CA ARG A 266 -16.04 -10.30 -0.32
C ARG A 266 -15.82 -10.76 1.12
N GLU A 267 -16.72 -11.61 1.59
CA GLU A 267 -16.71 -12.07 2.98
C GLU A 267 -15.36 -12.68 3.40
N ILE A 268 -14.79 -13.57 2.59
CA ILE A 268 -13.49 -14.19 2.83
C ILE A 268 -12.31 -13.20 2.85
N ASP A 269 -12.41 -12.08 2.12
CA ASP A 269 -11.36 -11.04 2.11
C ASP A 269 -11.41 -10.24 3.41
N TRP A 270 -12.60 -9.78 3.83
CA TRP A 270 -12.75 -9.01 5.06
C TRP A 270 -12.52 -9.86 6.31
N LYS A 271 -13.00 -11.11 6.35
CA LYS A 271 -12.72 -12.08 7.43
C LYS A 271 -11.20 -12.26 7.64
N LYS A 272 -10.45 -12.39 6.55
CA LYS A 272 -8.98 -12.48 6.55
C LYS A 272 -8.30 -11.18 6.99
N SER A 273 -8.77 -10.02 6.52
CA SER A 273 -8.21 -8.73 6.98
C SER A 273 -8.49 -8.50 8.48
N LYS A 274 -9.70 -8.82 8.96
CA LYS A 274 -10.08 -8.77 10.38
C LYS A 274 -9.11 -9.58 11.24
N GLN A 275 -8.89 -10.86 10.90
CA GLN A 275 -7.91 -11.70 11.59
C GLN A 275 -6.51 -11.08 11.56
N LEU A 276 -6.01 -10.68 10.38
CA LEU A 276 -4.68 -10.09 10.24
C LEU A 276 -4.51 -8.76 11.01
N LYS A 277 -5.59 -8.06 11.34
CA LYS A 277 -5.58 -6.87 12.21
C LYS A 277 -5.68 -7.23 13.69
N THR A 278 -6.49 -8.20 14.10
CA THR A 278 -6.77 -8.50 15.53
C THR A 278 -5.87 -9.56 16.18
N ASP A 279 -5.32 -10.49 15.40
CA ASP A 279 -4.58 -11.70 15.84
C ASP A 279 -3.04 -11.50 15.76
N HIS A 280 -2.56 -10.41 15.16
CA HIS A 280 -1.15 -10.25 14.75
C HIS A 280 -0.19 -9.78 15.87
N GLY A 281 -0.03 -10.60 16.91
CA GLY A 281 0.64 -10.27 18.16
C GLY A 281 2.16 -9.99 18.16
N TYR A 282 2.81 -9.77 17.01
CA TYR A 282 4.18 -9.19 16.94
C TYR A 282 4.18 -7.72 16.47
N MET A 283 3.13 -7.25 15.79
CA MET A 283 3.05 -5.87 15.26
C MET A 283 1.93 -5.05 15.92
N GLY A 284 1.38 -5.55 17.04
CA GLY A 284 0.21 -4.98 17.70
C GLY A 284 -1.12 -5.33 17.02
N LYS A 285 -2.22 -5.13 17.75
CA LYS A 285 -3.58 -5.16 17.19
C LYS A 285 -3.85 -3.88 16.39
N MET A 286 -4.76 -3.97 15.43
CA MET A 286 -5.27 -2.84 14.65
C MET A 286 -6.81 -2.85 14.67
N SER A 287 -7.40 -1.66 14.53
CA SER A 287 -8.85 -1.47 14.40
C SER A 287 -9.40 -2.20 13.16
N PHE A 288 -10.42 -3.03 13.35
CA PHE A 288 -11.29 -3.52 12.27
C PHE A 288 -12.76 -3.30 12.69
N PRO A 289 -13.56 -2.49 11.97
CA PRO A 289 -13.17 -1.57 10.89
C PRO A 289 -12.09 -0.56 11.29
N ASP A 290 -11.57 0.19 10.33
CA ASP A 290 -10.70 1.32 10.61
C ASP A 290 -11.46 2.45 11.32
N ASP A 291 -10.96 2.86 12.50
CA ASP A 291 -11.53 3.97 13.28
C ASP A 291 -11.53 5.28 12.47
N THR A 292 -12.71 5.90 12.40
CA THR A 292 -12.97 7.12 11.63
C THR A 292 -12.65 8.41 12.40
N ASN A 293 -12.43 8.33 13.73
CA ASN A 293 -12.23 9.48 14.62
C ASN A 293 -10.81 10.06 14.61
N ARG A 294 -9.97 9.62 13.66
CA ARG A 294 -8.54 9.93 13.52
C ARG A 294 -8.17 10.11 12.04
N PRO A 295 -6.96 10.60 11.72
CA PRO A 295 -6.43 10.55 10.36
C PRO A 295 -6.41 9.12 9.82
N SER A 296 -6.53 8.97 8.50
CA SER A 296 -6.42 7.68 7.85
C SER A 296 -5.01 7.09 8.00
N ARG A 297 -4.88 5.76 7.98
CA ARG A 297 -3.55 5.13 7.90
C ARG A 297 -2.95 5.37 6.52
N THR A 298 -1.62 5.36 6.43
CA THR A 298 -0.86 5.46 5.16
C THR A 298 -1.52 4.68 4.01
N VAL A 299 -2.01 5.41 3.01
CA VAL A 299 -2.60 4.83 1.78
C VAL A 299 -1.46 4.20 0.97
N MET A 300 -1.56 2.89 0.77
CA MET A 300 -0.57 2.10 0.03
C MET A 300 -0.85 2.12 -1.47
N ALA A 301 0.18 1.98 -2.29
CA ALA A 301 0.03 1.87 -3.74
C ALA A 301 -0.67 0.57 -4.21
N THR A 302 -0.58 -0.50 -3.42
CA THR A 302 -1.22 -1.79 -3.74
C THR A 302 -2.67 -1.83 -3.24
N MET A 303 -3.62 -1.92 -4.17
CA MET A 303 -5.03 -2.15 -3.84
C MET A 303 -5.22 -3.57 -3.28
N SER A 304 -5.77 -3.68 -2.07
CA SER A 304 -5.98 -4.96 -1.37
C SER A 304 -7.13 -4.87 -0.37
N SER A 305 -8.03 -5.84 -0.41
CA SER A 305 -9.14 -6.05 0.55
C SER A 305 -8.82 -7.05 1.66
N SER A 306 -7.72 -7.83 1.55
CA SER A 306 -7.47 -9.01 2.39
C SER A 306 -6.10 -9.04 3.07
N THR A 307 -5.42 -7.89 3.21
CA THR A 307 -4.16 -7.78 3.97
C THR A 307 -4.39 -7.03 5.29
N ARG A 308 -3.36 -6.98 6.14
CA ARG A 308 -3.42 -6.25 7.42
C ARG A 308 -3.55 -4.73 7.20
N GLU A 309 -2.91 -4.26 6.13
CA GLU A 309 -2.78 -2.86 5.74
C GLU A 309 -4.05 -2.32 5.07
N SER A 310 -4.92 -3.18 4.54
CA SER A 310 -6.20 -2.82 3.90
C SER A 310 -6.98 -1.82 4.75
N ILE A 311 -7.32 -0.66 4.21
CA ILE A 311 -8.27 0.27 4.85
C ILE A 311 -9.67 -0.29 4.58
N ILE A 312 -10.46 -0.51 5.64
CA ILE A 312 -11.77 -1.15 5.55
C ILE A 312 -12.74 -0.44 6.50
N PHE A 313 -13.90 -0.08 5.98
CA PHE A 313 -15.00 0.52 6.74
C PHE A 313 -16.21 -0.43 6.76
N ASN A 314 -17.16 -0.20 7.67
CA ASN A 314 -18.50 -0.78 7.52
C ASN A 314 -19.10 -0.32 6.20
N LYS A 315 -19.97 -1.13 5.60
CA LYS A 315 -20.83 -0.66 4.53
C LYS A 315 -21.97 0.16 5.14
N GLU A 316 -22.40 1.20 4.43
CA GLU A 316 -23.53 2.04 4.81
C GLU A 316 -24.81 1.21 4.92
N GLU A 317 -25.54 1.38 6.03
CA GLU A 317 -26.87 0.79 6.27
C GLU A 317 -26.97 -0.75 6.24
N GLU A 318 -25.85 -1.49 6.07
CA GLU A 318 -25.82 -2.95 6.02
C GLU A 318 -24.88 -3.55 7.10
N ASP A 319 -25.48 -4.07 8.19
CA ASP A 319 -24.74 -4.73 9.28
C ASP A 319 -23.91 -5.94 8.80
N ASN A 320 -22.72 -6.12 9.40
CA ASN A 320 -21.74 -7.15 9.06
C ASN A 320 -21.23 -7.12 7.60
N LYS A 321 -21.58 -6.11 6.80
CA LYS A 321 -20.93 -5.82 5.53
C LYS A 321 -19.86 -4.75 5.67
N TYR A 322 -18.89 -4.82 4.76
CA TYR A 322 -17.71 -3.97 4.78
C TYR A 322 -17.34 -3.54 3.36
N ARG A 323 -16.64 -2.41 3.25
CA ARG A 323 -16.16 -1.87 1.98
C ARG A 323 -14.73 -1.34 2.08
N THR A 324 -14.02 -1.29 0.95
CA THR A 324 -12.81 -0.45 0.83
C THR A 324 -13.20 1.01 0.55
N PRO A 325 -12.29 1.99 0.73
CA PRO A 325 -12.57 3.36 0.36
C PRO A 325 -12.70 3.52 -1.17
N THR A 326 -13.45 4.52 -1.63
CA THR A 326 -13.56 4.88 -3.04
C THR A 326 -12.30 5.59 -3.53
N ILE A 327 -12.10 5.72 -4.85
CA ILE A 327 -10.97 6.50 -5.40
C ILE A 327 -11.00 7.96 -4.90
N ARG A 328 -12.18 8.61 -4.83
CA ARG A 328 -12.33 9.94 -4.22
C ARG A 328 -11.99 9.97 -2.74
N GLU A 329 -12.43 9.01 -1.94
CA GLU A 329 -12.07 8.95 -0.50
C GLU A 329 -10.56 8.79 -0.31
N LEU A 330 -9.89 7.94 -1.10
CA LEU A 330 -8.43 7.78 -1.07
C LEU A 330 -7.69 9.06 -1.51
N SER A 331 -8.22 9.77 -2.52
CA SER A 331 -7.72 11.07 -3.00
C SER A 331 -7.78 12.12 -1.88
N CYS A 332 -8.94 12.26 -1.24
CA CYS A 332 -9.14 13.16 -0.11
C CYS A 332 -8.32 12.75 1.14
N PHE A 333 -8.13 11.46 1.40
CA PHE A 333 -7.21 10.98 2.44
C PHE A 333 -5.76 11.38 2.17
N MET A 334 -5.31 11.41 0.91
CA MET A 334 -3.99 11.96 0.56
C MET A 334 -3.93 13.50 0.66
N GLY A 335 -5.09 14.17 0.63
CA GLY A 335 -5.23 15.62 0.69
C GLY A 335 -5.23 16.30 -0.68
N PHE A 336 -5.58 15.60 -1.76
CA PHE A 336 -5.85 16.24 -3.05
C PHE A 336 -7.19 16.98 -3.04
N PRO A 337 -7.36 18.04 -3.86
CA PRO A 337 -8.65 18.72 -4.02
C PRO A 337 -9.77 17.80 -4.54
N LEU A 338 -11.02 18.14 -4.21
CA LEU A 338 -12.23 17.49 -4.75
C LEU A 338 -12.29 17.50 -6.28
N GLU A 339 -11.75 18.54 -6.92
CA GLU A 339 -11.69 18.64 -8.39
C GLU A 339 -10.62 17.77 -9.05
N TYR A 340 -9.65 17.22 -8.30
CA TYR A 340 -8.48 16.55 -8.88
C TYR A 340 -8.87 15.22 -9.56
N GLN A 341 -8.50 15.03 -10.83
CA GLN A 341 -8.94 13.92 -11.69
C GLN A 341 -7.85 12.85 -11.85
N PHE A 342 -8.08 11.59 -11.43
CA PHE A 342 -7.14 10.47 -11.62
C PHE A 342 -7.48 9.62 -12.85
N SER A 343 -6.63 9.64 -13.87
CA SER A 343 -6.79 8.89 -15.12
C SER A 343 -6.48 7.38 -14.98
N GLY A 344 -6.77 6.61 -16.05
CA GLY A 344 -6.25 5.26 -16.25
C GLY A 344 -7.30 4.15 -16.26
N ASN A 345 -7.00 3.10 -17.03
CA ASN A 345 -7.93 2.07 -17.51
C ASN A 345 -8.60 1.19 -16.44
N ASN A 346 -8.24 1.30 -15.17
CA ASN A 346 -8.86 0.55 -14.06
C ASN A 346 -8.53 1.15 -12.69
N ASP A 347 -9.31 0.78 -11.68
CA ASP A 347 -9.23 1.27 -10.30
C ASP A 347 -7.86 1.02 -9.66
N THR A 348 -7.21 -0.11 -9.98
CA THR A 348 -5.87 -0.43 -9.47
C THR A 348 -4.83 0.59 -9.94
N THR A 349 -4.94 1.07 -11.18
CA THR A 349 -4.07 2.13 -11.72
C THR A 349 -4.28 3.45 -10.98
N LYS A 350 -5.54 3.83 -10.69
CA LYS A 350 -5.89 5.04 -9.93
C LYS A 350 -5.43 4.97 -8.47
N HIS A 351 -5.74 3.86 -7.80
CA HIS A 351 -5.30 3.56 -6.43
C HIS A 351 -3.76 3.55 -6.31
N LYS A 352 -3.05 3.03 -7.32
CA LYS A 352 -1.57 3.02 -7.34
C LYS A 352 -0.99 4.43 -7.49
N GLN A 353 -1.63 5.30 -8.28
CA GLN A 353 -1.23 6.71 -8.41
C GLN A 353 -1.37 7.44 -7.07
N ILE A 354 -2.57 7.40 -6.48
CA ILE A 354 -2.88 8.03 -5.18
C ILE A 354 -1.95 7.49 -4.08
N GLY A 355 -1.79 6.17 -3.98
CA GLY A 355 -0.97 5.54 -2.95
C GLY A 355 0.55 5.71 -3.13
N ASN A 356 1.03 6.03 -4.32
CA ASN A 356 2.44 6.41 -4.56
C ASN A 356 2.74 7.86 -4.18
N ALA A 357 1.78 8.78 -4.32
CA ALA A 357 2.01 10.22 -4.28
C ALA A 357 2.55 10.77 -2.94
N VAL A 358 3.10 11.98 -2.99
CA VAL A 358 3.27 12.88 -1.84
C VAL A 358 1.89 13.43 -1.44
N CYS A 359 1.67 13.73 -0.16
CA CYS A 359 0.46 14.42 0.30
C CYS A 359 0.51 15.91 -0.06
N PRO A 360 -0.42 16.47 -0.87
CA PRO A 360 -0.37 17.88 -1.24
C PRO A 360 -0.34 18.87 -0.05
N PRO A 361 -1.00 18.65 1.10
CA PRO A 361 -0.89 19.57 2.24
C PRO A 361 0.52 19.65 2.86
N LEU A 362 1.26 18.52 2.90
CA LEU A 362 2.67 18.50 3.32
C LEU A 362 3.56 19.25 2.31
N ALA A 363 3.34 19.03 1.02
CA ALA A 363 4.06 19.76 -0.03
C ALA A 363 3.73 21.26 -0.05
N LYS A 364 2.48 21.64 0.25
CA LYS A 364 2.04 23.04 0.43
C LYS A 364 2.73 23.69 1.63
N ALA A 365 2.86 22.99 2.74
CA ALA A 365 3.57 23.50 3.92
C ALA A 365 5.07 23.75 3.62
N LEU A 366 5.72 22.86 2.85
CA LEU A 366 7.10 23.03 2.38
C LEU A 366 7.26 24.22 1.41
N GLY A 367 6.30 24.44 0.51
CA GLY A 367 6.27 25.64 -0.34
C GLY A 367 6.09 26.92 0.49
N ILE A 368 5.14 26.92 1.43
CA ILE A 368 4.87 28.06 2.31
C ILE A 368 6.09 28.42 3.18
N SER A 369 6.84 27.44 3.70
CA SER A 369 8.05 27.75 4.47
C SER A 369 9.12 28.43 3.62
N ILE A 370 9.28 28.04 2.34
CA ILE A 370 10.17 28.71 1.38
C ILE A 370 9.74 30.16 1.14
N LEU A 371 8.46 30.43 0.86
CA LEU A 371 7.99 31.81 0.64
C LEU A 371 8.16 32.67 1.89
N LYS A 372 7.82 32.14 3.07
CA LYS A 372 8.07 32.81 4.36
C LYS A 372 9.56 33.15 4.55
N LYS A 373 10.47 32.25 4.19
CA LYS A 373 11.91 32.43 4.40
C LYS A 373 12.52 33.52 3.49
N ASP A 374 11.97 33.69 2.31
CA ASP A 374 12.38 34.71 1.33
C ASP A 374 11.56 36.02 1.46
N ASN A 375 10.64 36.10 2.43
CA ASN A 375 9.68 37.20 2.64
C ASN A 375 8.78 37.48 1.43
N ILE A 376 8.37 36.44 0.71
CA ILE A 376 7.46 36.54 -0.44
C ILE A 376 6.02 36.32 0.03
N ASN A 377 5.12 37.21 -0.39
CA ASN A 377 3.69 37.09 -0.16
C ASN A 377 3.15 35.75 -0.69
N ILE A 378 2.42 35.01 0.16
CA ILE A 378 1.78 33.76 -0.25
C ILE A 378 0.59 34.09 -1.13
N LYS A 379 0.60 33.62 -2.38
CA LYS A 379 -0.41 33.92 -3.38
C LYS A 379 -1.40 32.77 -3.52
N ASN A 380 -2.62 33.10 -3.96
CA ASN A 380 -3.57 32.08 -4.42
C ASN A 380 -2.95 31.26 -5.57
N PRO A 381 -3.29 29.97 -5.72
CA PRO A 381 -2.92 29.18 -6.90
C PRO A 381 -3.34 29.89 -8.19
N LEU A 382 -2.57 29.71 -9.26
CA LEU A 382 -2.93 30.18 -10.60
C LEU A 382 -4.23 29.50 -11.06
N GLU A 383 -5.13 30.22 -11.73
CA GLU A 383 -6.35 29.59 -12.26
C GLU A 383 -6.02 28.53 -13.33
N ARG A 384 -6.78 27.43 -13.31
CA ARG A 384 -6.66 26.31 -14.25
C ARG A 384 -8.04 25.77 -14.61
N ASP A 385 -8.20 25.41 -15.87
CA ASP A 385 -9.33 24.62 -16.34
C ASP A 385 -8.97 23.13 -16.23
N ILE A 386 -9.49 22.43 -15.21
CA ILE A 386 -9.25 20.99 -15.04
C ILE A 386 -10.17 20.25 -16.02
N LYS A 387 -9.56 19.68 -17.06
CA LYS A 387 -10.28 18.91 -18.07
C LYS A 387 -10.99 17.72 -17.41
N GLN A 388 -12.31 17.68 -17.52
CA GLN A 388 -13.07 16.50 -17.14
C GLN A 388 -12.65 15.33 -18.04
N ALA A 389 -12.26 14.22 -17.44
CA ALA A 389 -11.70 13.08 -18.15
C ALA A 389 -12.77 12.05 -18.52
N ASP A 390 -12.50 11.23 -19.55
CA ASP A 390 -13.40 10.20 -20.11
C ASP A 390 -13.59 8.96 -19.21
N TYR A 391 -13.90 9.17 -17.93
CA TYR A 391 -14.34 8.12 -17.03
C TYR A 391 -15.39 8.64 -16.04
N ASN A 392 -16.32 7.76 -15.70
CA ASN A 392 -17.17 7.91 -14.54
C ASN A 392 -17.26 6.54 -13.87
N LEU A 393 -16.92 6.47 -12.58
CA LEU A 393 -17.09 5.26 -11.77
C LEU A 393 -18.45 5.25 -11.08
N ASN A 394 -19.13 6.39 -10.94
CA ASN A 394 -20.43 6.49 -10.28
C ASN A 394 -21.46 5.53 -10.90
N GLY A 395 -22.35 4.97 -10.07
CA GLY A 395 -23.34 3.97 -10.46
C GLY A 395 -22.76 2.55 -10.71
N ARG A 396 -21.44 2.38 -10.79
CA ARG A 396 -20.81 1.08 -11.03
C ARG A 396 -20.97 0.15 -9.82
N LYS A 397 -21.51 -1.04 -10.07
CA LYS A 397 -21.49 -2.14 -9.10
C LYS A 397 -20.33 -3.08 -9.43
N LEU A 398 -19.42 -3.28 -8.47
CA LEU A 398 -18.35 -4.26 -8.62
C LEU A 398 -18.91 -5.68 -8.54
N LYS A 399 -18.60 -6.54 -9.52
CA LYS A 399 -18.99 -7.96 -9.43
C LYS A 399 -18.21 -8.64 -8.31
N ILE A 400 -18.89 -8.86 -7.19
CA ILE A 400 -18.44 -9.70 -6.08
C ILE A 400 -18.08 -11.08 -6.66
N LYS A 401 -16.79 -11.43 -6.61
CA LYS A 401 -16.30 -12.71 -7.15
C LYS A 401 -16.60 -13.83 -6.15
N GLU A 402 -17.27 -14.88 -6.61
CA GLU A 402 -17.44 -16.12 -5.84
C GLU A 402 -16.09 -16.71 -5.37
N ILE A 403 -16.15 -17.59 -4.37
CA ILE A 403 -14.97 -18.28 -3.86
C ILE A 403 -14.53 -19.32 -4.90
N SER A 404 -13.50 -18.98 -5.68
CA SER A 404 -12.78 -19.95 -6.52
C SER A 404 -12.27 -21.10 -5.64
N LYS A 405 -12.72 -22.33 -5.92
CA LYS A 405 -12.18 -23.53 -5.26
C LYS A 405 -10.67 -23.53 -5.37
N LYS A 406 -9.98 -23.60 -4.24
CA LYS A 406 -8.52 -23.77 -4.21
C LYS A 406 -8.19 -25.15 -4.74
N SER A 407 -7.17 -25.25 -5.59
CA SER A 407 -6.64 -26.56 -5.98
C SER A 407 -6.15 -27.32 -4.75
N ILE A 408 -6.27 -28.64 -4.71
CA ILE A 408 -5.65 -29.47 -3.68
C ILE A 408 -4.11 -29.34 -3.66
N TYR A 409 -3.50 -28.96 -4.80
CA TYR A 409 -2.09 -28.54 -4.90
C TYR A 409 -1.81 -27.13 -4.33
N SER A 410 -2.73 -26.53 -3.57
CA SER A 410 -2.45 -25.27 -2.88
C SER A 410 -1.52 -25.53 -1.70
N LYS A 411 -0.42 -24.78 -1.62
CA LYS A 411 0.40 -24.73 -0.42
C LYS A 411 -0.35 -23.95 0.64
N TYR A 412 -0.83 -24.66 1.65
CA TYR A 412 -1.47 -24.11 2.83
C TYR A 412 -0.40 -23.80 3.88
N HIS A 413 -0.53 -22.62 4.48
CA HIS A 413 0.23 -22.18 5.64
C HIS A 413 -0.71 -21.28 6.44
N LEU A 414 -1.23 -21.79 7.57
CA LEU A 414 -2.32 -21.19 8.33
C LEU A 414 -1.90 -20.99 9.79
N HIS A 415 -2.01 -19.76 10.28
CA HIS A 415 -1.92 -19.47 11.72
C HIS A 415 -3.11 -20.08 12.43
N VAL A 416 -2.89 -20.87 13.49
CA VAL A 416 -3.99 -21.30 14.36
C VAL A 416 -4.35 -20.12 15.26
N PRO A 417 -5.57 -19.56 15.18
CA PRO A 417 -5.94 -18.36 15.93
C PRO A 417 -5.77 -18.58 17.44
N TYR A 418 -5.40 -17.52 18.16
CA TYR A 418 -5.26 -17.49 19.63
C TYR A 418 -4.17 -18.37 20.25
N LEU A 419 -3.56 -19.31 19.54
CA LEU A 419 -2.45 -20.14 20.03
C LEU A 419 -1.12 -19.37 20.03
N LYS A 420 -1.08 -18.25 20.79
CA LYS A 420 0.06 -17.32 20.86
C LYS A 420 0.43 -16.92 22.29
N ILE A 421 1.05 -17.85 23.02
CA ILE A 421 1.53 -17.67 24.39
C ILE A 421 3.03 -17.27 24.37
N ASN A 422 3.46 -16.36 25.26
CA ASN A 422 4.87 -16.01 25.52
C ASN A 422 5.77 -15.77 24.28
N GLN A 423 5.20 -15.10 23.26
CA GLN A 423 5.79 -14.76 21.95
C GLN A 423 5.98 -15.93 20.96
N PHE A 424 5.64 -17.14 21.34
CA PHE A 424 5.52 -18.27 20.42
C PHE A 424 4.17 -18.20 19.69
N ARG A 425 4.07 -18.80 18.49
CA ARG A 425 2.78 -19.05 17.81
C ARG A 425 2.78 -20.36 17.03
N VAL A 426 1.59 -20.91 16.79
CA VAL A 426 1.38 -22.18 16.06
C VAL A 426 0.97 -21.94 14.61
N GLU A 427 1.62 -22.64 13.68
CA GLU A 427 1.31 -22.65 12.26
C GLU A 427 1.13 -24.07 11.72
N LEU A 428 0.15 -24.25 10.83
CA LEU A 428 -0.12 -25.49 10.10
C LEU A 428 0.34 -25.32 8.66
N GLU A 429 1.21 -26.20 8.16
CA GLU A 429 1.57 -26.18 6.73
C GLU A 429 1.63 -27.59 6.12
N ASN A 430 1.29 -27.71 4.83
CA ASN A 430 1.34 -28.98 4.10
C ASN A 430 2.55 -29.09 3.17
N LEU A 431 3.62 -28.32 3.41
CA LEU A 431 4.71 -28.14 2.43
C LEU A 431 5.43 -29.43 2.01
N ASN A 432 5.42 -30.44 2.88
CA ASN A 432 6.11 -31.72 2.72
C ASN A 432 5.20 -32.85 2.18
N SER A 433 3.88 -32.63 2.14
CA SER A 433 2.89 -33.62 1.67
C SER A 433 3.27 -34.19 0.29
N ASN A 434 3.12 -35.51 0.17
CA ASN A 434 3.50 -36.28 -1.00
C ASN A 434 2.78 -35.81 -2.28
N ILE A 435 1.58 -35.21 -2.17
CA ILE A 435 0.87 -34.60 -3.29
C ILE A 435 1.77 -33.68 -4.14
N PHE A 436 2.72 -32.95 -3.53
CA PHE A 436 3.58 -31.99 -4.23
C PHE A 436 4.68 -32.63 -5.10
N LYS A 437 4.86 -33.96 -5.03
CA LYS A 437 5.76 -34.72 -5.91
C LYS A 437 5.20 -34.80 -7.34
N TYR A 438 3.89 -34.85 -7.49
CA TYR A 438 3.18 -35.11 -8.76
C TYR A 438 2.84 -33.79 -9.46
N LYS A 439 3.56 -33.46 -10.53
CA LYS A 439 3.50 -32.13 -11.18
C LYS A 439 2.49 -32.10 -12.32
N ASN A 440 2.51 -33.11 -13.19
CA ASN A 440 1.65 -33.21 -14.39
C ASN A 440 0.57 -34.30 -14.22
N ILE A 441 -0.31 -34.46 -15.20
CA ILE A 441 -1.40 -35.45 -15.15
C ILE A 441 -0.87 -36.89 -15.30
N THR A 442 0.14 -37.08 -16.14
CA THR A 442 0.78 -38.38 -16.41
C THR A 442 1.46 -38.97 -15.17
N ASP A 443 2.05 -38.14 -14.30
CA ASP A 443 2.62 -38.58 -13.02
C ASP A 443 1.54 -39.23 -12.14
N ILE A 444 0.40 -38.53 -11.99
CA ILE A 444 -0.78 -38.98 -11.23
C ILE A 444 -1.31 -40.29 -11.81
N GLN A 445 -1.53 -40.32 -13.13
CA GLN A 445 -2.11 -41.46 -13.82
C GLN A 445 -1.25 -42.72 -13.70
N LYS A 446 0.09 -42.60 -13.82
CA LYS A 446 1.01 -43.71 -13.55
C LYS A 446 0.84 -44.26 -12.14
N GLU A 447 0.82 -43.38 -11.14
CA GLU A 447 0.74 -43.80 -9.75
C GLU A 447 -0.63 -44.42 -9.39
N LEU A 448 -1.73 -43.87 -9.91
CA LEU A 448 -3.05 -44.51 -9.83
C LEU A 448 -3.04 -45.91 -10.46
N THR A 449 -2.34 -46.08 -11.59
CA THR A 449 -2.25 -47.35 -12.32
C THR A 449 -1.42 -48.38 -11.54
N ASN A 450 -0.29 -47.96 -10.96
CA ASN A 450 0.55 -48.79 -10.08
C ASN A 450 -0.24 -49.32 -8.87
N ASN A 451 -1.20 -48.54 -8.38
CA ASN A 451 -2.07 -48.88 -7.25
C ASN A 451 -3.42 -49.48 -7.69
N ASN A 452 -3.51 -50.01 -8.93
CA ASN A 452 -4.69 -50.68 -9.51
C ASN A 452 -5.98 -49.84 -9.59
N ILE A 453 -5.93 -48.52 -9.43
CA ILE A 453 -7.12 -47.65 -9.53
C ILE A 453 -7.42 -47.30 -10.98
N ILE A 454 -8.59 -47.75 -11.46
CA ILE A 454 -9.09 -47.49 -12.81
C ILE A 454 -9.57 -46.02 -12.92
N PHE A 455 -9.19 -45.36 -14.00
CA PHE A 455 -9.63 -44.00 -14.38
C PHE A 455 -9.78 -43.89 -15.90
N ASN A 456 -10.58 -42.91 -16.35
CA ASN A 456 -10.79 -42.67 -17.77
C ASN A 456 -9.70 -41.73 -18.32
N LYS A 457 -9.32 -41.87 -19.60
CA LYS A 457 -8.45 -40.90 -20.30
C LYS A 457 -9.04 -39.48 -20.32
N ASN A 458 -10.37 -39.37 -20.22
CA ASN A 458 -11.10 -38.10 -20.17
C ASN A 458 -11.27 -37.52 -18.75
N ASP A 459 -10.76 -38.19 -17.71
CA ASP A 459 -10.88 -37.72 -16.33
C ASP A 459 -10.05 -36.44 -16.11
N LYS A 460 -10.68 -35.39 -15.57
CA LYS A 460 -10.01 -34.11 -15.28
C LYS A 460 -8.94 -34.29 -14.21
N LYS A 461 -7.85 -33.49 -14.29
CA LYS A 461 -6.73 -33.53 -13.30
C LYS A 461 -7.23 -33.54 -11.86
N GLU A 462 -8.23 -32.71 -11.54
CA GLU A 462 -8.82 -32.61 -10.20
C GLU A 462 -9.37 -33.96 -9.71
N PHE A 463 -10.16 -34.66 -10.53
CA PHE A 463 -10.72 -35.98 -10.21
C PHE A 463 -9.64 -37.06 -10.04
N LEU A 464 -8.65 -37.06 -10.94
CA LEU A 464 -7.48 -37.93 -10.82
C LEU A 464 -6.68 -37.64 -9.54
N THR A 465 -6.59 -36.37 -9.12
CA THR A 465 -5.89 -35.99 -7.89
C THR A 465 -6.69 -36.33 -6.63
N TYR A 466 -8.02 -36.30 -6.67
CA TYR A 466 -8.83 -36.81 -5.55
C TYR A 466 -8.58 -38.31 -5.35
N LYS A 467 -8.66 -39.13 -6.41
CA LYS A 467 -8.27 -40.55 -6.36
C LYS A 467 -6.83 -40.79 -5.88
N LEU A 468 -5.93 -39.83 -6.13
CA LEU A 468 -4.53 -39.91 -5.72
C LEU A 468 -4.36 -39.67 -4.22
N LEU A 469 -5.16 -38.79 -3.63
CA LEU A 469 -5.13 -38.47 -2.19
C LEU A 469 -5.48 -39.70 -1.34
N ASP A 470 -6.45 -40.49 -1.80
CA ASP A 470 -6.88 -41.74 -1.16
C ASP A 470 -5.73 -42.76 -1.01
N ILE A 471 -4.71 -42.69 -1.88
CA ILE A 471 -3.51 -43.56 -1.88
C ILE A 471 -2.31 -42.92 -1.16
N ILE A 472 -2.00 -41.66 -1.46
CA ILE A 472 -0.64 -41.09 -1.31
C ILE A 472 -0.44 -40.25 -0.04
N ASP A 473 -1.53 -39.67 0.44
CA ASP A 473 -1.56 -38.77 1.60
C ASP A 473 -2.77 -39.16 2.46
N ASN A 474 -2.83 -40.44 2.82
CA ASN A 474 -3.67 -40.95 3.90
C ASN A 474 -2.75 -41.34 5.07
N PRO A 475 -2.46 -40.43 6.04
CA PRO A 475 -3.08 -39.12 6.23
C PRO A 475 -2.30 -37.99 5.54
N PHE A 476 -3.00 -36.90 5.21
CA PHE A 476 -2.40 -35.74 4.55
C PHE A 476 -1.39 -35.06 5.49
N GLU A 477 -0.13 -34.94 5.08
CA GLU A 477 0.95 -34.53 5.99
C GLU A 477 0.96 -33.02 6.32
N TRP A 478 0.00 -32.60 7.15
CA TRP A 478 0.08 -31.36 7.91
C TRP A 478 1.23 -31.43 8.91
N ASN A 479 2.17 -30.50 8.81
CA ASN A 479 3.24 -30.26 9.76
C ASN A 479 2.80 -29.17 10.75
N VAL A 480 3.11 -29.33 12.04
CA VAL A 480 2.86 -28.30 13.07
C VAL A 480 4.18 -27.59 13.38
N LEU A 481 4.17 -26.27 13.27
CA LEU A 481 5.31 -25.42 13.54
C LEU A 481 5.04 -24.55 14.75
N ILE A 482 5.88 -24.67 15.77
CA ILE A 482 6.03 -23.61 16.77
C ILE A 482 7.11 -22.66 16.26
N HIS A 483 6.90 -21.35 16.38
CA HIS A 483 8.03 -20.43 16.25
C HIS A 483 7.93 -19.19 17.12
N LYS A 484 9.11 -18.62 17.44
CA LYS A 484 9.25 -17.39 18.22
C LYS A 484 9.65 -16.23 17.30
N GLY A 485 8.84 -15.17 17.29
CA GLY A 485 9.07 -13.96 16.49
C GLY A 485 8.25 -13.91 15.19
N SER A 486 8.80 -13.32 14.11
CA SER A 486 8.10 -13.22 12.82
C SER A 486 9.02 -13.16 11.59
N GLY A 487 8.48 -13.60 10.45
CA GLY A 487 9.16 -13.56 9.15
C GLY A 487 10.36 -14.53 9.05
N LYS A 488 11.21 -14.31 8.05
CA LYS A 488 12.39 -15.17 7.74
C LYS A 488 13.45 -15.28 8.86
N LYS A 489 13.30 -14.53 9.96
CA LYS A 489 14.20 -14.57 11.14
C LYS A 489 13.53 -15.20 12.38
N ALA A 490 12.29 -15.68 12.28
CA ALA A 490 11.65 -16.39 13.39
C ALA A 490 12.42 -17.69 13.71
N LYS A 491 12.62 -17.98 15.00
CA LYS A 491 13.17 -19.27 15.42
C LYS A 491 12.06 -20.32 15.28
N LYS A 492 12.09 -21.11 14.21
CA LYS A 492 11.16 -22.23 13.96
C LYS A 492 11.64 -23.50 14.65
N CYS A 493 10.72 -24.16 15.35
CA CYS A 493 10.80 -25.57 15.72
C CYS A 493 9.73 -26.31 14.92
N TYR A 494 10.16 -27.22 14.07
CA TYR A 494 9.28 -28.25 13.51
C TYR A 494 9.17 -29.33 14.58
N ILE A 495 7.96 -29.61 15.06
CA ILE A 495 7.72 -30.76 15.92
C ILE A 495 7.47 -31.94 14.99
N THR A 496 8.41 -32.88 14.92
CA THR A 496 8.21 -34.14 14.19
C THR A 496 7.48 -35.16 15.07
N PHE A 497 6.96 -36.23 14.48
CA PHE A 497 6.30 -37.30 15.23
C PHE A 497 7.20 -37.85 16.35
N ASN A 498 8.48 -38.10 16.05
CA ASN A 498 9.49 -38.59 17.00
C ASN A 498 9.75 -37.62 18.18
N ASP A 499 9.52 -36.31 18.00
CA ASP A 499 9.64 -35.33 19.08
C ASP A 499 8.42 -35.38 20.01
N LEU A 500 7.21 -35.51 19.45
CA LEU A 500 5.97 -35.70 20.21
C LEU A 500 6.03 -36.96 21.09
N ASP A 501 6.46 -38.08 20.49
CA ASP A 501 6.72 -39.35 21.17
C ASP A 501 7.63 -39.25 22.39
N LYS A 502 8.56 -38.30 22.39
CA LYS A 502 9.49 -38.11 23.49
C LYS A 502 8.81 -37.38 24.65
N TYR A 503 8.15 -36.26 24.36
CA TYR A 503 7.53 -35.42 25.39
C TYR A 503 6.27 -36.02 26.02
N LEU A 504 5.49 -36.79 25.25
CA LEU A 504 4.26 -37.41 25.76
C LEU A 504 4.52 -38.55 26.75
N LYS A 505 5.76 -39.07 26.82
CA LYS A 505 6.18 -40.06 27.84
C LYS A 505 6.44 -39.43 29.21
N ASP A 506 6.66 -38.11 29.27
CA ASP A 506 6.87 -37.35 30.50
C ASP A 506 5.55 -36.81 31.09
N ILE A 507 4.40 -37.42 30.74
CA ILE A 507 3.04 -36.92 31.03
C ILE A 507 2.14 -38.07 31.49
N ASN A 508 1.35 -37.83 32.55
CA ASN A 508 0.38 -38.81 33.04
C ASN A 508 -0.98 -38.68 32.31
N LEU A 509 -1.40 -39.73 31.62
CA LEU A 509 -2.69 -39.84 30.93
C LEU A 509 -3.90 -39.58 31.83
N ASP A 510 -3.85 -40.00 33.10
CA ASP A 510 -4.99 -39.84 34.02
C ASP A 510 -5.21 -38.37 34.42
N GLU A 511 -4.18 -37.52 34.35
CA GLU A 511 -4.32 -36.09 34.61
C GLU A 511 -5.03 -35.35 33.45
N ILE A 512 -5.05 -35.96 32.27
CA ILE A 512 -5.76 -35.47 31.08
C ILE A 512 -7.24 -35.85 31.17
N LYS A 513 -7.54 -37.13 31.47
CA LYS A 513 -8.92 -37.66 31.51
C LYS A 513 -9.81 -36.94 32.53
N ASN A 514 -9.29 -36.62 33.71
CA ASN A 514 -10.08 -36.11 34.85
C ASN A 514 -10.59 -34.64 34.74
N LYS A 515 -10.39 -33.94 33.61
CA LYS A 515 -10.72 -32.49 33.46
C LYS A 515 -11.81 -32.19 32.42
N LEU A 516 -12.46 -33.22 31.87
CA LEU A 516 -13.21 -33.17 30.60
C LEU A 516 -14.57 -33.93 30.74
N PRO A 517 -15.71 -33.42 30.20
CA PRO A 517 -17.00 -34.13 30.20
C PRO A 517 -17.66 -34.35 28.79
N SER A 518 -18.36 -35.49 28.61
CA SER A 518 -18.70 -36.14 27.32
C SER A 518 -20.16 -36.04 26.80
N ILE A 519 -20.35 -36.12 25.45
CA ILE A 519 -21.61 -36.25 24.64
C ILE A 519 -21.26 -36.49 23.13
N LYS A 520 -22.20 -36.96 22.25
CA LYS A 520 -21.97 -37.49 20.87
C LYS A 520 -22.70 -36.77 19.70
N ILE A 521 -22.11 -36.68 18.48
CA ILE A 521 -22.68 -36.46 17.08
C ILE A 521 -21.55 -36.08 16.08
N ASP A 522 -21.51 -36.29 14.73
CA ASP A 522 -22.16 -37.13 13.67
C ASP A 522 -21.16 -37.28 12.47
N PRO A 523 -21.12 -38.41 11.70
CA PRO A 523 -20.23 -38.53 10.53
C PRO A 523 -20.76 -38.04 9.15
N LEU A 524 -22.06 -38.12 8.85
CA LEU A 524 -22.51 -38.21 7.44
C LEU A 524 -22.48 -36.86 6.68
N GLN A 525 -22.50 -35.73 7.38
CA GLN A 525 -22.38 -34.42 6.70
C GLN A 525 -21.02 -34.20 6.02
N PHE A 526 -19.96 -34.89 6.47
CA PHE A 526 -18.59 -34.49 6.16
C PHE A 526 -18.19 -34.64 4.68
N GLN A 527 -18.64 -35.68 3.98
CA GLN A 527 -18.28 -35.90 2.55
C GLN A 527 -18.70 -34.75 1.62
N LYS A 528 -19.67 -33.92 1.99
CA LYS A 528 -20.13 -32.78 1.17
C LYS A 528 -19.29 -31.50 1.37
N ALA A 529 -18.50 -31.41 2.44
CA ALA A 529 -17.77 -30.18 2.82
C ALA A 529 -16.45 -29.97 2.06
N ASN A 530 -15.71 -31.04 1.72
CA ASN A 530 -14.34 -30.94 1.16
C ASN A 530 -14.22 -30.28 -0.24
N CYS A 531 -15.32 -29.83 -0.83
CA CYS A 531 -15.33 -29.01 -2.04
C CYS A 531 -15.62 -27.51 -1.79
N ARG A 532 -15.86 -27.09 -0.53
CA ARG A 532 -16.14 -25.72 -0.09
C ARG A 532 -15.59 -25.47 1.33
N ILE A 533 -14.31 -25.08 1.44
CA ILE A 533 -13.81 -24.47 2.68
C ILE A 533 -14.23 -22.98 2.67
N GLU A 534 -15.50 -22.76 2.96
CA GLU A 534 -16.00 -21.50 3.50
C GLU A 534 -15.70 -21.47 5.00
N THR A 535 -15.02 -20.42 5.46
CA THR A 535 -14.60 -20.31 6.86
C THR A 535 -15.77 -19.85 7.72
N ASN A 536 -16.52 -20.82 8.23
CA ASN A 536 -17.33 -20.66 9.43
C ASN A 536 -16.40 -20.72 10.65
N TYR A 537 -16.61 -19.81 11.60
CA TYR A 537 -15.76 -19.67 12.78
C TYR A 537 -16.16 -20.67 13.86
N ILE A 538 -15.19 -21.28 14.55
CA ILE A 538 -15.40 -21.65 15.96
C ILE A 538 -14.84 -20.53 16.84
N ASN A 539 -15.57 -20.20 17.89
CA ASN A 539 -15.04 -19.50 19.06
C ASN A 539 -14.05 -20.42 19.82
N PRO A 540 -12.89 -19.94 20.32
CA PRO A 540 -11.98 -20.73 21.14
C PRO A 540 -12.62 -21.57 22.25
N ASP A 541 -13.67 -21.07 22.90
CA ASP A 541 -14.34 -21.81 23.99
C ASP A 541 -15.02 -23.09 23.47
N ASN A 542 -15.81 -22.99 22.40
CA ASN A 542 -16.44 -24.15 21.75
C ASN A 542 -15.41 -25.05 21.02
N LEU A 543 -14.27 -24.51 20.59
CA LEU A 543 -13.15 -25.31 20.07
C LEU A 543 -12.52 -26.14 21.20
N LEU A 544 -12.30 -25.52 22.35
CA LEU A 544 -11.78 -26.17 23.54
C LEU A 544 -12.77 -27.24 24.04
N GLU A 545 -14.07 -26.96 24.14
CA GLU A 545 -15.08 -27.97 24.49
C GLU A 545 -15.09 -29.16 23.52
N LYS A 546 -15.04 -28.94 22.20
CA LYS A 546 -14.93 -30.06 21.25
C LYS A 546 -13.65 -30.86 21.45
N ILE A 547 -12.53 -30.20 21.69
CA ILE A 547 -11.26 -30.86 22.02
C ILE A 547 -11.40 -31.77 23.26
N LYS A 548 -12.18 -31.36 24.28
CA LYS A 548 -12.46 -32.17 25.48
C LYS A 548 -13.20 -33.47 25.12
N LEU A 549 -14.34 -33.35 24.44
CA LEU A 549 -15.18 -34.48 24.00
C LEU A 549 -14.37 -35.53 23.23
N LEU A 550 -13.52 -35.08 22.31
CA LEU A 550 -12.75 -35.92 21.40
C LEU A 550 -11.60 -36.68 22.09
N VAL A 551 -11.13 -36.21 23.24
CA VAL A 551 -10.12 -36.90 24.06
C VAL A 551 -10.76 -37.97 24.94
N GLU A 552 -11.95 -37.72 25.50
CA GLU A 552 -12.70 -38.74 26.24
C GLU A 552 -13.15 -39.92 25.36
N GLU A 553 -13.63 -39.65 24.15
CA GLU A 553 -14.16 -40.69 23.26
C GLU A 553 -13.05 -41.57 22.64
N TYR A 554 -11.83 -41.03 22.44
CA TYR A 554 -10.76 -41.69 21.68
C TYR A 554 -9.42 -41.87 22.42
N CYS A 555 -9.33 -41.56 23.72
CA CYS A 555 -8.13 -41.83 24.52
C CYS A 555 -8.40 -42.74 25.73
N ASN A 556 -9.52 -43.48 25.73
CA ASN A 556 -9.88 -44.39 26.81
C ASN A 556 -9.35 -45.82 26.65
N ASP A 557 -9.44 -46.41 25.44
CA ASP A 557 -9.02 -47.80 25.14
C ASP A 557 -7.86 -47.92 24.12
N THR A 558 -7.35 -46.81 23.60
CA THR A 558 -6.27 -46.80 22.56
C THR A 558 -4.94 -46.38 23.18
N ASN A 559 -3.84 -47.00 22.75
CA ASN A 559 -2.50 -46.66 23.25
C ASN A 559 -2.08 -45.27 22.76
N LEU A 560 -1.13 -44.67 23.48
CA LEU A 560 -0.56 -43.37 23.12
C LEU A 560 0.05 -43.39 21.71
N THR A 561 0.65 -44.51 21.29
CA THR A 561 1.12 -44.76 19.91
C THR A 561 0.00 -44.68 18.88
N ASP A 562 -1.19 -45.23 19.16
CA ASP A 562 -2.32 -45.23 18.22
C ASP A 562 -2.88 -43.81 17.99
N ILE A 563 -2.65 -42.90 18.94
CA ILE A 563 -3.00 -41.48 18.87
C ILE A 563 -1.91 -40.66 18.17
N ILE A 564 -0.63 -41.06 18.29
CA ILE A 564 0.53 -40.40 17.66
C ILE A 564 0.68 -40.81 16.18
N GLU A 565 0.54 -42.10 15.87
CA GLU A 565 0.50 -42.64 14.49
C GLU A 565 -0.83 -42.31 13.77
N CYS A 566 -1.80 -41.77 14.50
CA CYS A 566 -3.20 -41.72 14.07
C CYS A 566 -3.41 -40.97 12.76
N LYS A 567 -4.00 -41.67 11.79
CA LYS A 567 -4.38 -41.11 10.48
C LYS A 567 -5.67 -40.30 10.54
N ASP A 568 -6.48 -40.52 11.57
CA ASP A 568 -7.85 -40.05 11.61
C ASP A 568 -7.97 -38.55 11.87
N LEU A 569 -8.96 -37.96 11.19
CA LEU A 569 -9.37 -36.59 11.40
C LEU A 569 -10.46 -36.56 12.48
N PHE A 570 -10.29 -35.77 13.54
CA PHE A 570 -11.42 -35.50 14.41
C PHE A 570 -12.42 -34.59 13.67
N ASN A 571 -13.70 -34.96 13.74
CA ASN A 571 -14.82 -34.24 13.16
C ASN A 571 -15.93 -34.11 14.20
N ASN A 572 -16.27 -32.90 14.61
CA ASN A 572 -17.48 -32.64 15.38
C ASN A 572 -18.00 -31.22 15.04
N ASP A 573 -19.29 -31.13 14.68
CA ASP A 573 -20.00 -29.93 14.26
C ASP A 573 -19.21 -29.05 13.27
N ASN A 574 -19.14 -29.52 12.01
CA ASN A 574 -18.66 -28.81 10.82
C ASN A 574 -17.18 -28.38 10.76
N ILE A 575 -16.31 -28.80 11.70
CA ILE A 575 -14.86 -28.51 11.63
C ILE A 575 -14.02 -29.78 11.78
N ILE A 576 -12.99 -29.85 10.92
CA ILE A 576 -11.96 -30.88 10.87
C ILE A 576 -10.78 -30.44 11.73
N ILE A 577 -10.28 -31.30 12.62
CA ILE A 577 -9.03 -31.08 13.36
C ILE A 577 -8.16 -32.34 13.32
N PRO A 578 -7.03 -32.35 12.59
CA PRO A 578 -6.01 -33.40 12.72
C PRO A 578 -5.54 -33.54 14.18
N LYS A 579 -5.52 -34.76 14.73
CA LYS A 579 -5.25 -35.02 16.17
C LYS A 579 -3.98 -34.33 16.68
N LYS A 580 -2.93 -34.31 15.86
CA LYS A 580 -1.65 -33.59 16.08
C LYS A 580 -1.76 -32.10 16.45
N ILE A 581 -2.84 -31.40 16.06
CA ILE A 581 -3.03 -29.98 16.46
C ILE A 581 -3.44 -29.90 17.94
N ILE A 582 -4.34 -30.78 18.36
CA ILE A 582 -4.78 -30.91 19.76
C ILE A 582 -3.60 -31.31 20.63
N LEU A 583 -2.86 -32.33 20.17
CA LEU A 583 -1.70 -32.88 20.86
C LEU A 583 -0.57 -31.84 21.01
N ALA A 584 -0.29 -31.05 19.95
CA ALA A 584 0.66 -29.95 20.01
C ALA A 584 0.19 -28.80 20.92
N GLN A 585 -1.10 -28.45 20.93
CA GLN A 585 -1.62 -27.42 21.84
C GLN A 585 -1.50 -27.87 23.31
N TYR A 586 -1.85 -29.11 23.61
CA TYR A 586 -1.71 -29.66 24.95
C TYR A 586 -0.23 -29.67 25.42
N LEU A 587 0.73 -30.03 24.56
CA LEU A 587 2.16 -29.90 24.89
C LEU A 587 2.60 -28.44 25.10
N ILE A 588 2.06 -27.49 24.33
CA ILE A 588 2.35 -26.06 24.51
C ILE A 588 1.87 -25.56 25.88
N ASP A 589 0.65 -25.93 26.28
CA ASP A 589 0.12 -25.54 27.58
C ASP A 589 0.87 -26.26 28.72
N TYR A 590 1.28 -27.52 28.55
CA TYR A 590 2.10 -28.25 29.52
C TYR A 590 3.47 -27.61 29.75
N PHE A 591 4.22 -27.32 28.67
CA PHE A 591 5.58 -26.75 28.75
C PHE A 591 5.63 -25.23 28.99
N LEU A 592 4.48 -24.55 29.10
CA LEU A 592 4.40 -23.14 29.50
C LEU A 592 3.84 -22.95 30.92
N ASN A 593 3.42 -24.03 31.57
CA ASN A 593 3.10 -24.10 33.00
C ASN A 593 4.16 -24.86 33.82
N LYS A 594 5.30 -25.18 33.21
CA LYS A 594 6.56 -25.55 33.85
C LYS A 594 7.62 -24.50 33.49
N ASP A 595 8.50 -24.19 34.45
CA ASP A 595 9.52 -23.12 34.36
C ASP A 595 10.61 -23.36 33.28
#